data_AF-A0A415ZLQ7-F1
#
_entry.id   AF-A0A415ZLQ7-F1
#
_cell.length_a   1.000
_cell.length_b   1.000
_cell.length_c   1.000
_cell.angle_alpha   90.00
_cell.angle_beta   90.00
_cell.angle_gamma   90.00
#
_symmetry.space_group_name_H-M   'P 1'
#
loop_
_entity.id
_entity.type
_entity.pdbx_description
1 polymer ?
#
loop_
_entity_poly.entity_id
_entity_poly.type
_entity_poly.pdbx_seq_one_letter_code
_entity_poly.pdbx_strand_id
1 'polypeptide(L)'
;MTGLNNFINLFGQVTLSTVVELVLAGVFLYLIYKKVRDFLIERYEAEKARDQRINEALDAVHKYPEYRAQSIKIQQTLENEIQTIRQAMERYQARLDSVEEANKRRECNKLRDRLLQSYRYYTNEETNPSKSWTQMEAEAFWGLFRDYEEAGGNGYMHSVVQPAMTELIVRECPNSSGKEA
;
A
#
# COMPACT_ATOMS: atom_id res chain seq x y z
N MET A 1 -39.97 17.14 90.92
CA MET A 1 -41.40 17.04 90.58
C MET A 1 -41.98 18.42 90.25
N THR A 2 -41.55 19.06 89.17
CA THR A 2 -42.00 20.43 88.82
C THR A 2 -42.39 20.56 87.35
N GLY A 3 -41.90 19.70 86.46
CA GLY A 3 -42.34 19.64 85.06
C GLY A 3 -43.74 19.06 84.87
N LEU A 4 -44.12 18.01 85.62
CA LEU A 4 -45.43 17.37 85.53
C LEU A 4 -46.58 18.30 85.98
N ASN A 5 -46.37 19.08 87.03
CA ASN A 5 -47.40 20.02 87.53
C ASN A 5 -47.61 21.21 86.59
N ASN A 6 -46.57 21.68 85.89
CA ASN A 6 -46.70 22.74 84.89
C ASN A 6 -47.37 22.25 83.60
N PHE A 7 -47.15 20.98 83.25
CA PHE A 7 -47.82 20.35 82.11
C PHE A 7 -49.34 20.21 82.36
N ILE A 8 -49.73 19.77 83.56
CA ILE A 8 -51.16 19.61 83.91
C ILE A 8 -51.88 20.97 83.97
N ASN A 9 -51.21 22.06 84.37
CA ASN A 9 -51.82 23.39 84.42
C ASN A 9 -51.96 24.04 83.02
N LEU A 10 -51.02 23.77 82.10
CA LEU A 10 -51.11 24.28 80.72
C LEU A 10 -52.10 23.49 79.86
N PHE A 11 -52.30 22.20 80.17
CA PHE A 11 -53.18 21.27 79.45
C PHE A 11 -54.46 20.91 80.24
N GLY A 12 -54.77 21.63 81.32
CA GLY A 12 -55.87 21.30 82.24
C GLY A 12 -57.29 21.35 81.65
N GLN A 13 -57.45 21.84 80.42
CA GLN A 13 -58.70 21.79 79.65
C GLN A 13 -58.63 20.90 78.41
N VAL A 14 -57.48 20.27 78.15
CA VAL A 14 -57.24 19.48 76.95
C VAL A 14 -57.14 18.02 77.36
N THR A 15 -58.11 17.22 76.93
CA THR A 15 -58.14 15.77 77.08
C THR A 15 -56.81 15.14 76.63
N LEU A 16 -56.25 14.22 77.44
CA LEU A 16 -55.00 13.51 77.16
C LEU A 16 -54.96 12.91 75.73
N SER A 17 -56.12 12.52 75.20
CA SER A 17 -56.32 12.07 73.82
C SER A 17 -55.86 13.10 72.77
N THR A 18 -56.17 14.38 72.97
CA THR A 18 -55.89 15.46 72.02
C THR A 18 -54.40 15.80 71.95
N VAL A 19 -53.69 15.68 73.08
CA VAL A 19 -52.22 15.84 73.11
C VAL A 19 -51.55 14.69 72.37
N VAL A 20 -52.03 13.46 72.55
CA VAL A 20 -51.54 12.27 71.83
C VAL A 20 -51.81 12.38 70.32
N GLU A 21 -52.99 12.86 69.92
CA GLU A 21 -53.34 13.12 68.51
C GLU A 21 -52.45 14.19 67.87
N LEU A 22 -52.12 15.28 68.58
CA LEU A 22 -51.21 16.33 68.09
C LEU A 22 -49.79 15.80 67.85
N VAL A 23 -49.29 14.95 68.76
CA VAL A 23 -47.98 14.30 68.61
C VAL A 23 -47.99 13.37 67.41
N LEU A 24 -49.04 12.55 67.24
CA LEU A 24 -49.21 11.67 66.08
C LEU A 24 -49.30 12.47 64.77
N ALA A 25 -50.02 13.59 64.74
CA ALA A 25 -50.12 14.47 63.58
C ALA A 25 -48.76 15.10 63.23
N GLY A 26 -47.97 15.51 64.24
CA GLY A 26 -46.62 16.01 64.04
C GLY A 26 -45.66 14.96 63.45
N VAL A 27 -45.73 13.73 63.95
CA VAL A 27 -44.96 12.59 63.40
C VAL A 27 -45.39 12.28 61.97
N PHE A 28 -46.69 12.29 61.70
CA PHE A 28 -47.23 12.06 60.36
C PHE A 28 -46.76 13.11 59.35
N LEU A 29 -46.81 14.40 59.73
CA LEU A 29 -46.30 15.50 58.90
C LEU A 29 -44.79 15.37 58.64
N TYR A 30 -44.01 14.98 59.65
CA TYR A 30 -42.57 14.75 59.49
C TYR A 30 -42.27 13.60 58.52
N LEU A 31 -43.03 12.50 58.61
CA LEU A 31 -42.90 11.36 57.69
C LEU A 31 -43.26 11.75 56.25
N ILE A 32 -44.31 12.55 56.05
CA ILE A 32 -44.68 13.07 54.73
C ILE A 32 -43.57 13.97 54.18
N TYR A 33 -43.07 14.92 54.98
CA TYR A 33 -41.99 15.82 54.57
C TYR A 33 -40.74 15.04 54.14
N LYS A 34 -40.33 14.05 54.94
CA LYS A 34 -39.18 13.19 54.62
C LYS A 34 -39.39 12.46 53.29
N LYS A 35 -40.57 11.88 53.09
CA LYS A 35 -40.88 11.11 51.87
C LYS A 35 -40.93 11.98 50.60
N VAL A 36 -41.49 13.19 50.71
CA VAL A 36 -41.52 14.15 49.58
C VAL A 36 -40.11 14.65 49.26
N ARG A 37 -39.30 14.96 50.28
CA ARG A 37 -37.92 15.40 50.10
C ARG A 37 -37.06 14.32 49.45
N ASP A 38 -37.13 13.09 49.95
CA ASP A 38 -36.33 11.99 49.43
C ASP A 38 -36.73 11.67 47.97
N PHE A 39 -38.04 11.73 47.63
CA PHE A 39 -38.51 11.57 46.25
C PHE A 39 -38.04 12.70 45.30
N LEU A 40 -38.02 13.95 45.77
CA LEU A 40 -37.52 15.08 44.98
C LEU A 40 -36.02 14.98 44.71
N ILE A 41 -35.23 14.58 45.72
CA ILE A 41 -33.78 14.39 45.60
C ILE A 41 -33.48 13.25 44.62
N GLU A 42 -34.16 12.11 44.77
CA GLU A 42 -33.97 10.94 43.89
C GLU A 42 -34.31 11.26 42.44
N ARG A 43 -35.39 12.03 42.20
CA ARG A 43 -35.77 12.44 40.85
C ARG A 43 -34.75 13.41 40.23
N TYR A 44 -34.23 14.35 41.03
CA TYR A 44 -33.21 15.31 40.59
C TYR A 44 -31.87 14.63 40.27
N GLU A 45 -31.46 13.65 41.08
CA GLU A 45 -30.25 12.86 40.80
C GLU A 45 -30.41 11.97 39.55
N ALA A 46 -31.59 11.38 39.36
CA ALA A 46 -31.88 10.57 38.17
C ALA A 46 -31.89 11.41 36.88
N GLU A 47 -32.40 12.63 36.92
CA GLU A 47 -32.43 13.56 35.79
C GLU A 47 -31.01 14.06 35.46
N LYS A 48 -30.23 14.44 36.47
CA LYS A 48 -28.82 14.83 36.31
C LYS A 48 -27.97 13.68 35.73
N ALA A 49 -28.20 12.45 36.16
CA ALA A 49 -27.50 11.28 35.63
C ALA A 49 -27.89 10.99 34.17
N ARG A 50 -29.14 11.24 33.77
CA ARG A 50 -29.56 11.15 32.36
C ARG A 50 -28.89 12.22 31.50
N ASP A 51 -28.88 13.47 31.97
CA ASP A 51 -28.28 14.57 31.22
C ASP A 51 -26.77 14.39 31.05
N GLN A 52 -26.06 13.86 32.05
CA GLN A 52 -24.64 13.50 31.91
C GLN A 52 -24.42 12.45 30.82
N ARG A 53 -25.20 11.37 30.80
CA ARG A 53 -25.08 10.33 29.78
C ARG A 53 -25.41 10.85 28.38
N ILE A 54 -26.39 11.75 28.27
CA ILE A 54 -26.76 12.40 27.01
C ILE A 54 -25.62 13.29 26.54
N ASN A 55 -25.02 14.09 27.42
CA ASN A 55 -23.89 14.96 27.08
C ASN A 55 -22.64 14.16 26.68
N GLU A 56 -22.32 13.07 27.38
CA GLU A 56 -21.22 12.18 27.00
C GLU A 56 -21.44 11.54 25.62
N ALA A 57 -22.68 11.12 25.34
CA ALA A 57 -23.05 10.61 24.02
C ALA A 57 -22.99 11.71 22.95
N LEU A 58 -23.39 12.94 23.28
CA LEU A 58 -23.31 14.09 22.38
C LEU A 58 -21.86 14.45 22.05
N ASP A 59 -20.96 14.45 23.04
CA ASP A 59 -19.53 14.73 22.85
C ASP A 59 -18.87 13.70 21.93
N ALA A 60 -19.25 12.43 22.03
CA ALA A 60 -18.78 11.39 21.12
C ALA A 60 -19.26 11.65 19.68
N VAL A 61 -20.50 12.11 19.50
CA VAL A 61 -21.06 12.48 18.19
C VAL A 61 -20.42 13.77 17.66
N HIS A 62 -20.08 14.72 18.54
CA HIS A 62 -19.51 16.00 18.14
C HIS A 62 -18.08 15.87 17.60
N LYS A 63 -17.34 14.83 18.00
CA LYS A 63 -16.01 14.50 17.45
C LYS A 63 -16.06 13.81 16.08
N TYR A 64 -17.20 13.24 15.70
CA TYR A 64 -17.38 12.58 14.41
C TYR A 64 -17.00 13.43 13.18
N PRO A 65 -17.44 14.71 13.04
CA PRO A 65 -17.05 15.56 11.92
C PRO A 65 -15.54 15.79 11.83
N GLU A 66 -14.82 15.88 12.97
CA GLU A 66 -13.37 16.06 12.97
C GLU A 66 -12.65 14.82 12.44
N TYR A 67 -13.03 13.63 12.92
CA TYR A 67 -12.48 12.37 12.42
C TYR A 67 -12.79 12.16 10.94
N ARG A 68 -13.98 12.57 10.51
CA ARG A 68 -14.37 12.51 9.09
C ARG A 68 -13.56 13.48 8.23
N ALA A 69 -13.30 14.69 8.72
CA ALA A 69 -12.44 15.65 8.01
C ALA A 69 -11.00 15.13 7.92
N GLN A 70 -10.49 14.50 8.99
CA GLN A 70 -9.16 13.90 9.00
C GLN A 70 -9.06 12.74 8.01
N SER A 71 -10.06 11.84 7.98
CA SER A 71 -10.03 10.69 7.07
C SER A 71 -10.10 11.12 5.60
N ILE A 72 -10.89 12.14 5.27
CA ILE A 72 -10.94 12.73 3.92
C ILE A 72 -9.57 13.29 3.52
N LYS A 73 -8.89 14.02 4.42
CA LYS A 73 -7.53 14.53 4.15
C LYS A 73 -6.55 13.41 3.90
N ILE A 74 -6.58 12.34 4.71
CA ILE A 74 -5.71 11.17 4.53
C ILE A 74 -5.99 10.50 3.17
N GLN A 75 -7.26 10.33 2.80
CA GLN A 75 -7.63 9.76 1.50
C GLN A 75 -7.10 10.61 0.34
N GLN A 76 -7.26 11.94 0.40
CA GLN A 76 -6.74 12.84 -0.62
C GLN A 76 -5.20 12.78 -0.73
N THR A 77 -4.49 12.75 0.39
CA THR A 77 -3.03 12.61 0.38
C THR A 77 -2.61 11.28 -0.23
N LEU A 78 -3.24 10.17 0.18
CA LEU A 78 -2.96 8.84 -0.38
C LEU A 78 -3.26 8.77 -1.88
N GLU A 79 -4.38 9.34 -2.34
CA GLU A 79 -4.71 9.40 -3.76
C GLU A 79 -3.65 10.19 -4.55
N ASN A 80 -3.19 11.33 -4.03
CA ASN A 80 -2.14 12.12 -4.64
C ASN A 80 -0.80 11.36 -4.70
N GLU A 81 -0.42 10.68 -3.61
CA GLU A 81 0.78 9.85 -3.57
C GLU A 81 0.69 8.69 -4.57
N ILE A 82 -0.45 8.00 -4.64
CA ILE A 82 -0.69 6.94 -5.63
C ILE A 82 -0.57 7.49 -7.06
N GLN A 83 -1.12 8.67 -7.33
CA GLN A 83 -1.01 9.29 -8.67
C GLN A 83 0.43 9.64 -9.02
N THR A 84 1.19 10.22 -8.09
CA THR A 84 2.62 10.54 -8.32
C THR A 84 3.45 9.28 -8.54
N ILE A 85 3.18 8.21 -7.80
CA ILE A 85 3.83 6.89 -7.99
C ILE A 85 3.48 6.32 -9.37
N ARG A 86 2.21 6.37 -9.79
CA ARG A 86 1.80 5.91 -11.13
C ARG A 86 2.52 6.67 -12.24
N GLN A 87 2.57 8.01 -12.16
CA GLN A 87 3.29 8.83 -13.13
C GLN A 87 4.79 8.52 -13.15
N ALA A 88 5.39 8.28 -11.99
CA ALA A 88 6.79 7.88 -11.91
C ALA A 88 7.02 6.51 -12.58
N MET A 89 6.17 5.53 -12.31
CA MET A 89 6.23 4.20 -12.93
C MET A 89 6.10 4.26 -14.45
N GLU A 90 5.14 5.04 -14.98
CA GLU A 90 4.99 5.24 -16.42
C GLU A 90 6.25 5.85 -17.05
N ARG A 91 6.85 6.85 -16.41
CA ARG A 91 8.12 7.45 -16.87
C ARG A 91 9.27 6.46 -16.83
N TYR A 92 9.34 5.63 -15.79
CA TYR A 92 10.37 4.60 -15.68
C TYR A 92 10.20 3.52 -16.75
N GLN A 93 8.97 3.08 -17.01
CA GLN A 93 8.69 2.11 -18.07
C GLN A 93 9.10 2.66 -19.43
N ALA A 94 8.66 3.86 -19.80
CA ALA A 94 9.04 4.49 -21.06
C ALA A 94 10.57 4.66 -21.19
N ARG A 95 11.25 4.99 -20.07
CA ARG A 95 12.71 5.07 -20.05
C ARG A 95 13.36 3.70 -20.24
N LEU A 96 12.86 2.66 -19.58
CA LEU A 96 13.37 1.30 -19.74
C LEU A 96 13.21 0.82 -21.17
N ASP A 97 12.02 0.98 -21.75
CA ASP A 97 11.74 0.61 -23.14
C ASP A 97 12.71 1.32 -24.10
N SER A 98 12.89 2.64 -23.93
CA SER A 98 13.83 3.41 -24.78
C SER A 98 15.30 2.99 -24.61
N VAL A 99 15.71 2.58 -23.41
CA VAL A 99 17.07 2.09 -23.12
C VAL A 99 17.26 0.70 -23.71
N GLU A 100 16.26 -0.18 -23.59
CA GLU A 100 16.28 -1.52 -24.16
C GLU A 100 16.35 -1.46 -25.69
N GLU A 101 15.52 -0.62 -26.33
CA GLU A 101 15.58 -0.38 -27.77
C GLU A 101 16.94 0.21 -28.19
N ALA A 102 17.49 1.16 -27.43
CA ALA A 102 18.81 1.72 -27.72
C ALA A 102 19.92 0.67 -27.58
N ASN A 103 19.85 -0.19 -26.57
CA ASN A 103 20.80 -1.28 -26.37
C ASN A 103 20.68 -2.33 -27.49
N LYS A 104 19.47 -2.75 -27.84
CA LYS A 104 19.20 -3.69 -28.95
C LYS A 104 19.77 -3.16 -30.25
N ARG A 105 19.55 -1.88 -30.57
CA ARG A 105 20.15 -1.23 -31.75
C ARG A 105 21.67 -1.20 -31.70
N ARG A 106 22.27 -0.90 -30.54
CA ARG A 106 23.73 -0.87 -30.37
C ARG A 106 24.35 -2.26 -30.54
N GLU A 107 23.76 -3.28 -29.94
CA GLU A 107 24.23 -4.67 -30.09
C GLU A 107 24.08 -5.16 -31.53
N CYS A 108 22.94 -4.89 -32.18
CA CYS A 108 22.75 -5.17 -33.61
C CYS A 108 23.84 -4.51 -34.47
N ASN A 109 24.20 -3.25 -34.20
CA ASN A 109 25.27 -2.57 -34.92
C ASN A 109 26.66 -3.15 -34.64
N LYS A 110 26.96 -3.56 -33.41
CA LYS A 110 28.23 -4.23 -33.07
C LYS A 110 28.36 -5.58 -33.77
N LEU A 111 27.30 -6.38 -33.74
CA LEU A 111 27.24 -7.66 -34.44
C LEU A 111 27.39 -7.45 -35.95
N ARG A 112 26.71 -6.45 -36.52
CA ARG A 112 26.86 -6.07 -37.93
C ARG A 112 28.30 -5.74 -38.30
N ASP A 113 28.97 -4.92 -37.49
CA ASP A 113 30.36 -4.54 -37.75
C ASP A 113 31.28 -5.76 -37.70
N ARG A 114 31.12 -6.62 -36.68
CA ARG A 114 31.91 -7.86 -36.54
C ARG A 114 31.70 -8.82 -37.72
N LEU A 115 30.46 -9.02 -38.14
CA LEU A 115 30.13 -9.85 -39.30
C LEU A 115 30.71 -9.25 -40.60
N LEU A 116 30.69 -7.92 -40.77
CA LEU A 116 31.30 -7.26 -41.91
C LEU A 116 32.83 -7.37 -41.92
N GLN A 117 33.48 -7.33 -40.75
CA GLN A 117 34.91 -7.57 -40.65
C GLN A 117 35.28 -8.99 -41.07
N SER A 118 34.53 -10.00 -40.58
CA SER A 118 34.71 -11.39 -41.00
C SER A 118 34.48 -11.57 -42.50
N TYR A 119 33.41 -10.99 -43.05
CA TYR A 119 33.13 -10.99 -44.49
C TYR A 119 34.31 -10.42 -45.28
N ARG A 120 34.80 -9.23 -44.92
CA ARG A 120 35.95 -8.61 -45.60
C ARG A 120 37.20 -9.49 -45.57
N TYR A 121 37.44 -10.20 -44.47
CA TYR A 121 38.59 -11.10 -44.34
C TYR A 121 38.48 -12.32 -45.26
N TYR A 122 37.33 -13.02 -45.23
CA TYR A 122 37.18 -14.28 -45.97
C TYR A 122 36.88 -14.10 -47.47
N THR A 123 36.32 -12.96 -47.87
CA THR A 123 36.03 -12.64 -49.27
C THR A 123 37.20 -11.93 -49.98
N ASN A 124 38.20 -11.44 -49.24
CA ASN A 124 39.40 -10.86 -49.84
C ASN A 124 40.30 -11.94 -50.44
N GLU A 125 40.56 -11.85 -51.75
CA GLU A 125 41.38 -12.82 -52.49
C GLU A 125 42.85 -12.81 -52.07
N GLU A 126 43.36 -11.70 -51.52
CA GLU A 126 44.74 -11.64 -51.01
C GLU A 126 44.89 -12.38 -49.67
N THR A 127 43.86 -12.33 -48.82
CA THR A 127 43.90 -12.90 -47.47
C THR A 127 43.40 -14.34 -47.43
N ASN A 128 42.42 -14.67 -48.28
CA ASN A 128 41.91 -16.02 -48.46
C ASN A 128 41.78 -16.38 -49.94
N PRO A 129 42.90 -16.64 -50.65
CA PRO A 129 42.87 -17.04 -52.06
C PRO A 129 42.05 -18.32 -52.29
N SER A 130 42.02 -19.17 -51.28
CA SER A 130 41.32 -20.46 -51.28
C SER A 130 39.82 -20.38 -50.98
N LYS A 131 39.27 -19.17 -50.70
CA LYS A 131 37.86 -18.93 -50.34
C LYS A 131 37.28 -20.02 -49.42
N SER A 132 38.03 -20.34 -48.38
CA SER A 132 37.70 -21.41 -47.43
C SER A 132 37.97 -21.01 -46.00
N TRP A 133 37.18 -21.60 -45.12
CA TRP A 133 37.22 -21.41 -43.66
C TRP A 133 37.10 -22.75 -42.96
N THR A 134 37.52 -22.81 -41.70
CA THR A 134 37.39 -24.02 -40.88
C THR A 134 35.96 -24.19 -40.38
N GLN A 135 35.59 -25.42 -40.01
CA GLN A 135 34.28 -25.69 -39.41
C GLN A 135 34.01 -24.85 -38.16
N MET A 136 35.03 -24.62 -37.31
CA MET A 136 34.92 -23.79 -36.12
C MET A 136 34.62 -22.32 -36.45
N GLU A 137 35.27 -21.77 -37.49
CA GLU A 137 35.03 -20.39 -37.93
C GLU A 137 33.64 -20.23 -38.55
N ALA A 138 33.19 -21.21 -39.34
CA ALA A 138 31.85 -21.24 -39.90
C ALA A 138 30.78 -21.27 -38.80
N GLU A 139 30.94 -22.15 -37.80
CA GLU A 139 29.99 -22.24 -36.68
C GLU A 139 29.93 -20.94 -35.86
N ALA A 140 31.10 -20.34 -35.56
CA ALA A 140 31.17 -19.08 -34.83
C ALA A 140 30.52 -17.93 -35.62
N PHE A 141 30.75 -17.87 -36.94
CA PHE A 141 30.15 -16.85 -37.80
C PHE A 141 28.62 -17.00 -37.86
N TRP A 142 28.11 -18.20 -38.10
CA TRP A 142 26.67 -18.45 -38.16
C TRP A 142 25.98 -18.33 -36.80
N GLY A 143 26.69 -18.56 -35.69
CA GLY A 143 26.24 -18.19 -34.34
C GLY A 143 26.00 -16.69 -34.23
N LEU A 144 27.02 -15.87 -34.54
CA LEU A 144 26.91 -14.41 -34.51
C LEU A 144 25.86 -13.86 -35.49
N PHE A 145 25.67 -14.52 -36.63
CA PHE A 145 24.68 -14.15 -37.63
C PHE A 145 23.24 -14.38 -37.13
N ARG A 146 23.00 -15.49 -36.41
CA ARG A 146 21.71 -15.75 -35.77
C ARG A 146 21.41 -14.73 -34.67
N ASP A 147 22.40 -14.43 -33.81
CA ASP A 147 22.25 -13.40 -32.78
C ASP A 147 21.92 -12.02 -33.39
N TYR A 148 22.49 -11.72 -34.56
CA TYR A 148 22.21 -10.52 -35.33
C TYR A 148 20.76 -10.49 -35.85
N GLU A 149 20.26 -11.59 -36.41
CA GLU A 149 18.87 -11.73 -36.84
C GLU A 149 17.90 -11.57 -35.67
N GLU A 150 18.16 -12.22 -34.54
CA GLU A 150 17.36 -12.12 -33.31
C GLU A 150 17.33 -10.68 -32.76
N ALA A 151 18.44 -9.96 -32.89
CA ALA A 151 18.53 -8.55 -32.57
C ALA A 151 17.76 -7.63 -33.56
N GLY A 152 17.09 -8.20 -34.58
CA GLY A 152 16.33 -7.49 -35.60
C GLY A 152 17.18 -6.97 -36.76
N GLY A 153 18.38 -7.53 -36.93
CA GLY A 153 19.27 -7.25 -38.05
C GLY A 153 18.68 -7.72 -39.38
N ASN A 154 18.80 -6.91 -40.43
CA ASN A 154 18.32 -7.26 -41.77
C ASN A 154 19.13 -6.58 -42.89
N GLY A 155 18.70 -6.76 -44.14
CA GLY A 155 19.17 -5.97 -45.28
C GLY A 155 20.38 -6.61 -45.97
N TYR A 156 21.42 -5.82 -46.23
CA TYR A 156 22.60 -6.25 -47.00
C TYR A 156 23.33 -7.47 -46.40
N MET A 157 23.15 -7.73 -45.10
CA MET A 157 23.70 -8.91 -44.45
C MET A 157 23.08 -10.20 -45.00
N HIS A 158 21.78 -10.20 -45.33
CA HIS A 158 21.10 -11.34 -45.94
C HIS A 158 21.27 -11.41 -47.45
N SER A 159 21.35 -10.26 -48.13
CA SER A 159 21.38 -10.25 -49.58
C SER A 159 22.78 -10.38 -50.17
N VAL A 160 23.82 -10.00 -49.43
CA VAL A 160 25.21 -9.98 -49.91
C VAL A 160 26.11 -10.86 -49.05
N VAL A 161 26.12 -10.62 -47.74
CA VAL A 161 27.08 -11.29 -46.83
C VAL A 161 26.73 -12.77 -46.67
N GLN A 162 25.46 -13.11 -46.43
CA GLN A 162 25.03 -14.49 -46.24
C GLN A 162 25.34 -15.38 -47.46
N PRO A 163 24.93 -15.05 -48.70
CA PRO A 163 25.25 -15.86 -49.88
C PRO A 163 26.76 -16.05 -50.07
N ALA A 164 27.52 -14.96 -49.99
CA ALA A 164 28.97 -14.99 -50.20
C ALA A 164 29.71 -15.83 -49.15
N MET A 165 29.23 -15.84 -47.90
CA MET A 165 29.80 -16.66 -46.83
C MET A 165 29.37 -18.13 -46.93
N THR A 166 28.17 -18.41 -47.44
CA THR A 166 27.71 -19.79 -47.73
C THR A 166 28.49 -20.44 -48.87
N GLU A 167 29.00 -19.66 -49.83
CA GLU A 167 29.83 -20.16 -50.93
C GLU A 167 31.25 -20.57 -50.51
N LEU A 168 31.69 -20.24 -49.29
CA LEU A 168 33.02 -20.60 -48.79
C LEU A 168 33.14 -22.10 -48.52
N ILE A 169 34.25 -22.69 -48.97
CA ILE A 169 34.51 -24.12 -48.78
C ILE A 169 34.89 -24.38 -47.31
N VAL A 170 34.16 -25.26 -46.64
CA VAL A 170 34.47 -25.67 -45.25
C VAL A 170 35.59 -26.69 -45.27
N ARG A 171 36.69 -26.39 -44.58
CA ARG A 171 37.80 -27.32 -44.33
C ARG A 171 37.59 -27.97 -42.96
N GLU A 172 37.64 -29.30 -42.92
CA GLU A 172 37.68 -30.03 -41.65
C GLU A 172 38.98 -29.67 -40.92
N CYS A 173 38.86 -29.32 -39.64
CA CYS A 173 40.05 -29.22 -38.79
C CYS A 173 40.67 -30.62 -38.70
N PRO A 174 41.99 -30.79 -38.93
CA PRO A 174 42.61 -32.08 -38.71
C PRO A 174 42.45 -32.42 -37.23
N ASN A 175 41.66 -33.46 -36.94
CA ASN A 175 41.56 -34.01 -35.60
C ASN A 175 42.98 -34.29 -35.10
N SER A 176 43.34 -33.72 -33.96
CA SER A 176 44.56 -34.08 -33.23
C SER A 176 44.41 -35.45 -32.55
N SER A 177 43.92 -36.45 -33.28
CA SER A 177 43.82 -37.84 -32.87
C SER A 177 44.84 -38.64 -33.69
N GLY A 178 46.08 -38.68 -33.20
CA GLY A 178 47.12 -39.49 -33.86
C GLY A 178 48.55 -39.10 -33.50
N LYS A 179 48.92 -39.21 -32.22
CA LYS A 179 50.30 -39.51 -31.80
C LYS A 179 50.26 -40.40 -30.58
N GLU A 180 49.94 -41.67 -30.80
CA GLU A 180 50.54 -42.76 -30.02
C GLU A 180 51.64 -43.35 -30.90
N ALA A 181 52.89 -43.14 -30.50
CA ALA A 181 54.08 -43.87 -30.94
C ALA A 181 55.11 -43.83 -29.81
#